data_AF-A0A4Q7ALG4-F1
#
_entry.id   AF-A0A4Q7ALG4-F1
#
_cell.length_a   1.000
_cell.length_b   1.000
_cell.length_c   1.000
_cell.angle_alpha   90.00
_cell.angle_beta   90.00
_cell.angle_gamma   90.00
#
_symmetry.space_group_name_H-M   'P 1'
#
loop_
_entity.id
_entity.type
_entity.pdbx_description
1 polymer ?
#
loop_
_entity_poly.entity_id
_entity_poly.type
_entity_poly.pdbx_seq_one_letter_code
_entity_poly.pdbx_strand_id
1 'polypeptide(L)'
;MPHSADDVFIARFQSSQAVQSDGSNFAVKLSSDQFIFRSLLDGFKYAKPMQWHSTFSSQTIQKDHLIIGLADAPDGGKPELYQIASFAELSCENDQLSISKPIAPFLSWNKQTANCALGDRKDTGILDGFLEHNQAYYLAKLQQKYPGCQQLNKAFPSLEMNDHPQHSQAISGWKLWWERLINFFKSWF
;
A
#
# COMPACT_ATOMS: atom_id res chain seq x y z
N MET A 1 15.10 8.63 12.51
CA MET A 1 13.75 9.24 12.64
C MET A 1 12.74 8.10 12.48
N PRO A 2 11.62 8.06 13.21
CA PRO A 2 10.60 7.04 12.94
C PRO A 2 10.01 7.28 11.55
N HIS A 3 9.41 6.25 10.96
CA HIS A 3 8.67 6.43 9.72
C HIS A 3 7.52 7.44 9.87
N SER A 4 7.08 7.93 8.73
CA SER A 4 5.99 8.88 8.57
C SER A 4 4.89 8.30 7.70
N ALA A 5 3.76 9.02 7.60
CA ALA A 5 2.68 8.62 6.70
C ALA A 5 3.13 8.56 5.22
N ASP A 6 4.11 9.37 4.82
CA ASP A 6 4.61 9.41 3.44
C ASP A 6 5.37 8.13 3.05
N ASP A 7 5.81 7.34 4.02
CA ASP A 7 6.51 6.07 3.80
C ASP A 7 5.53 4.91 3.57
N VAL A 8 4.23 5.15 3.72
CA VAL A 8 3.19 4.12 3.62
C VAL A 8 2.86 3.81 2.16
N PHE A 9 3.04 2.55 1.80
CA PHE A 9 2.61 2.00 0.51
C PHE A 9 1.56 0.89 0.69
N ILE A 10 0.73 0.70 -0.33
CA ILE A 10 -0.08 -0.51 -0.52
C ILE A 10 0.33 -1.14 -1.84
N ALA A 11 0.42 -2.48 -1.86
CA ALA A 11 0.74 -3.24 -3.05
C ALA A 11 0.12 -4.64 -2.99
N ARG A 12 0.18 -5.35 -4.12
CA ARG A 12 -0.02 -6.80 -4.21
C ARG A 12 1.33 -7.49 -4.08
N PHE A 13 1.45 -8.41 -3.13
CA PHE A 13 2.66 -9.21 -2.97
C PHE A 13 2.77 -10.24 -4.11
N GLN A 14 3.95 -10.40 -4.70
CA GLN A 14 4.17 -11.40 -5.76
C GLN A 14 5.16 -12.47 -5.35
N SER A 15 6.34 -12.08 -4.86
CA SER A 15 7.33 -13.03 -4.36
C SER A 15 8.39 -12.35 -3.50
N SER A 16 9.13 -13.17 -2.75
CA SER A 16 10.31 -12.75 -1.99
C SER A 16 11.41 -13.79 -2.16
N GLN A 17 12.60 -13.35 -2.56
CA GLN A 17 13.74 -14.20 -2.87
C GLN A 17 15.00 -13.67 -2.20
N ALA A 18 15.74 -14.55 -1.51
CA ALA A 18 17.01 -14.18 -0.91
C ALA A 18 18.02 -13.78 -2.00
N VAL A 19 18.73 -12.68 -1.78
CA VAL A 19 19.80 -12.20 -2.66
C VAL A 19 21.06 -12.99 -2.35
N GLN A 20 21.51 -13.80 -3.32
CA GLN A 20 22.58 -14.79 -3.15
C GLN A 20 23.92 -14.21 -2.65
N SER A 21 24.17 -12.93 -2.88
CA SER A 21 25.43 -12.27 -2.52
C SER A 21 25.49 -11.75 -1.08
N ASP A 22 24.36 -11.67 -0.35
CA ASP A 22 24.29 -10.85 0.88
C ASP A 22 23.60 -11.51 2.07
N GLY A 23 23.08 -12.74 1.93
CA GLY A 23 22.58 -13.63 3.00
C GLY A 23 21.42 -13.13 3.88
N SER A 24 21.14 -11.84 3.88
CA SER A 24 20.24 -11.12 4.78
C SER A 24 19.24 -10.23 4.04
N ASN A 25 19.53 -9.94 2.77
CA ASN A 25 18.68 -9.13 1.91
C ASN A 25 17.78 -10.00 1.02
N PHE A 26 16.54 -9.57 0.87
CA PHE A 26 15.52 -10.23 0.05
C PHE A 26 15.03 -9.26 -1.01
N ALA A 27 15.06 -9.67 -2.26
CA ALA A 27 14.38 -8.97 -3.34
C ALA A 27 12.88 -9.29 -3.26
N VAL A 28 12.06 -8.25 -3.16
CA VAL A 28 10.61 -8.35 -3.06
C VAL A 28 10.00 -7.91 -4.39
N LYS A 29 9.14 -8.74 -4.96
CA LYS A 29 8.34 -8.36 -6.12
C LYS A 29 6.96 -7.93 -5.65
N LEU A 30 6.60 -6.72 -6.04
CA LEU A 30 5.30 -6.11 -5.80
C LEU A 30 4.64 -5.77 -7.13
N SER A 31 3.32 -5.74 -7.15
CA SER A 31 2.56 -5.18 -8.27
C SER A 31 1.49 -4.22 -7.76
N SER A 32 1.05 -3.32 -8.65
CA SER A 32 0.06 -2.29 -8.32
C SER A 32 0.47 -1.43 -7.11
N ASP A 33 1.77 -1.26 -6.87
CA ASP A 33 2.31 -0.53 -5.74
C ASP A 33 2.01 0.97 -5.83
N GLN A 34 1.55 1.55 -4.71
CA GLN A 34 1.26 2.97 -4.60
C GLN A 34 1.56 3.47 -3.19
N PHE A 35 2.18 4.65 -3.09
CA PHE A 35 2.26 5.39 -1.83
C PHE A 35 0.94 6.13 -1.57
N ILE A 36 0.35 5.93 -0.39
CA ILE A 36 -1.09 6.19 -0.20
C ILE A 36 -1.39 7.54 0.45
N PHE A 37 -0.48 8.03 1.28
CA PHE A 37 -0.63 9.29 1.99
C PHE A 37 0.27 10.41 1.47
N ARG A 38 1.17 10.12 0.52
CA ARG A 38 1.97 11.14 -0.16
C ARG A 38 1.06 12.14 -0.88
N SER A 39 1.46 13.41 -0.84
CA SER A 39 0.82 14.47 -1.61
C SER A 39 1.20 14.40 -3.09
N LEU A 40 0.48 15.12 -3.95
CA LEU A 40 0.85 15.23 -5.37
C LEU A 40 2.22 15.91 -5.58
N LEU A 41 2.61 16.79 -4.66
CA LEU A 41 3.90 17.50 -4.72
C LEU A 41 5.08 16.57 -4.41
N ASP A 42 4.84 15.50 -3.66
CA ASP A 42 5.85 14.50 -3.34
C ASP A 42 6.29 13.69 -4.57
N GLY A 43 5.51 13.70 -5.64
CA GLY A 43 5.91 13.11 -6.93
C GLY A 43 7.18 13.73 -7.52
N PHE A 44 7.52 14.98 -7.16
CA PHE A 44 8.78 15.62 -7.56
C PHE A 44 9.93 15.30 -6.61
N LYS A 45 9.62 14.91 -5.37
CA LYS A 45 10.61 14.64 -4.31
C LYS A 45 11.10 13.19 -4.36
N TYR A 46 10.21 12.25 -4.73
CA TYR A 46 10.51 10.84 -4.70
C TYR A 46 10.48 10.23 -6.10
N ALA A 47 11.53 9.48 -6.45
CA ALA A 47 11.51 8.68 -7.66
C ALA A 47 10.53 7.51 -7.52
N LYS A 48 9.98 7.06 -8.65
CA LYS A 48 9.14 5.87 -8.69
C LYS A 48 10.00 4.64 -8.33
N PRO A 49 9.52 3.76 -7.43
CA PRO A 49 10.25 2.54 -7.10
C PRO A 49 10.40 1.64 -8.34
N MET A 50 11.62 1.18 -8.60
CA MET A 50 11.88 0.15 -9.61
C MET A 50 12.25 -1.18 -8.98
N GLN A 51 12.80 -1.16 -7.77
CA GLN A 51 13.17 -2.36 -7.03
C GLN A 51 12.82 -2.20 -5.56
N TRP A 52 12.37 -3.29 -4.95
CA TRP A 52 12.02 -3.37 -3.54
C TRP A 52 12.88 -4.41 -2.85
N HIS A 53 13.46 -4.03 -1.72
CA HIS A 53 14.30 -4.88 -0.90
C HIS A 53 13.77 -4.95 0.52
N SER A 54 14.06 -6.03 1.23
CA SER A 54 13.78 -6.17 2.66
C SER A 54 14.93 -6.90 3.35
N THR A 55 15.10 -6.69 4.64
CA THR A 55 16.08 -7.42 5.48
C THR A 55 15.44 -8.62 6.20
N PHE A 56 14.23 -9.00 5.80
CA PHE A 56 13.45 -10.06 6.42
C PHE A 56 12.81 -10.95 5.36
N SER A 57 12.62 -12.23 5.69
CA SER A 57 11.89 -13.14 4.82
C SER A 57 10.39 -12.86 4.87
N SER A 58 9.75 -12.90 3.71
CA SER A 58 8.30 -12.79 3.58
C SER A 58 7.67 -13.93 2.78
N GLN A 59 8.30 -15.09 2.80
CA GLN A 59 7.86 -16.28 2.06
C GLN A 59 6.50 -16.83 2.53
N THR A 60 6.04 -16.44 3.72
CA THR A 60 4.74 -16.87 4.27
C THR A 60 3.55 -16.13 3.67
N ILE A 61 3.79 -15.01 2.98
CA ILE A 61 2.73 -14.19 2.38
C ILE A 61 2.39 -14.78 1.03
N GLN A 62 1.11 -15.01 0.80
CA GLN A 62 0.65 -15.61 -0.44
C GLN A 62 0.70 -14.60 -1.59
N LYS A 63 0.97 -15.11 -2.79
CA LYS A 63 0.92 -14.33 -4.03
C LYS A 63 -0.44 -13.65 -4.16
N ASP A 64 -0.44 -12.43 -4.69
CA ASP A 64 -1.59 -11.55 -4.90
C ASP A 64 -2.33 -11.11 -3.63
N HIS A 65 -1.83 -11.41 -2.42
CA HIS A 65 -2.36 -10.79 -1.21
C HIS A 65 -2.05 -9.29 -1.18
N LEU A 66 -3.01 -8.50 -0.69
CA LEU A 66 -2.79 -7.08 -0.44
C LEU A 66 -1.95 -6.91 0.82
N ILE A 67 -0.94 -6.05 0.71
CA ILE A 67 -0.09 -5.67 1.82
C ILE A 67 -0.10 -4.15 1.96
N ILE A 68 0.05 -3.70 3.21
CA ILE A 68 0.34 -2.32 3.56
C ILE A 68 1.66 -2.28 4.32
N GLY A 69 2.58 -1.43 3.90
CA GLY A 69 3.94 -1.43 4.41
C GLY A 69 4.55 -0.06 4.52
N LEU A 70 5.73 -0.05 5.13
CA LEU A 70 6.59 1.12 5.29
C LEU A 70 7.84 0.90 4.46
N ALA A 71 8.21 1.89 3.66
CA ALA A 71 9.46 1.84 2.92
C ALA A 71 10.20 3.16 2.97
N ASP A 72 11.48 3.07 3.26
CA ASP A 72 12.39 4.20 3.21
C ASP A 72 12.68 4.54 1.75
N ALA A 73 12.57 5.83 1.44
CA ALA A 73 13.13 6.35 0.21
C ALA A 73 14.67 6.21 0.28
N PRO A 74 15.32 5.63 -0.73
CA PRO A 74 16.77 5.51 -0.76
C PRO A 74 17.46 6.87 -0.70
N ASP A 75 18.57 6.91 0.03
CA ASP A 75 19.52 8.01 0.01
C ASP A 75 20.08 8.21 -1.41
N GLY A 76 20.33 9.47 -1.76
CA GLY A 76 20.37 10.01 -3.13
C GLY A 76 21.31 9.37 -4.16
N GLY A 77 22.05 8.32 -3.82
CA GLY A 77 22.84 7.53 -4.77
C GLY A 77 22.02 6.56 -5.62
N LYS A 78 20.86 6.07 -5.14
CA LYS A 78 20.04 5.07 -5.87
C LYS A 78 18.54 5.28 -5.63
N PRO A 79 17.95 6.38 -6.11
CA PRO A 79 16.59 6.84 -5.77
C PRO A 79 15.46 5.84 -6.07
N GLU A 80 15.71 4.81 -6.89
CA GLU A 80 14.74 3.81 -7.32
C GLU A 80 14.76 2.50 -6.50
N LEU A 81 15.73 2.33 -5.60
CA LEU A 81 15.90 1.14 -4.75
C LEU A 81 15.27 1.33 -3.38
N TYR A 82 14.02 0.91 -3.21
CA TYR A 82 13.30 1.10 -1.97
C TYR A 82 13.58 -0.01 -0.97
N GLN A 83 13.84 0.37 0.28
CA GLN A 83 14.00 -0.56 1.40
C GLN A 83 12.70 -0.63 2.19
N ILE A 84 12.06 -1.79 2.16
CA ILE A 84 10.89 -2.11 2.98
C ILE A 84 11.38 -2.37 4.41
N ALA A 85 10.88 -1.56 5.34
CA ALA A 85 11.18 -1.72 6.77
C ALA A 85 10.31 -2.81 7.41
N SER A 86 9.02 -2.85 7.07
CA SER A 86 8.08 -3.91 7.44
C SER A 86 6.80 -3.77 6.62
N PHE A 87 5.95 -4.79 6.65
CA PHE A 87 4.59 -4.71 6.12
C PHE A 87 3.65 -5.68 6.83
N ALA A 88 2.35 -5.51 6.63
CA ALA A 88 1.29 -6.38 7.13
C ALA A 88 0.32 -6.69 5.99
N GLU A 89 -0.39 -7.81 6.08
CA GLU A 89 -1.54 -8.07 5.20
C GLU A 89 -2.65 -7.06 5.47
N LEU A 90 -3.18 -6.49 4.38
CA LEU A 90 -4.35 -5.62 4.35
C LEU A 90 -5.52 -6.42 3.79
N SER A 91 -6.51 -6.69 4.65
CA SER A 91 -7.70 -7.45 4.27
C SER A 91 -8.89 -6.50 4.12
N CYS A 92 -9.82 -6.89 3.26
CA CYS A 92 -11.13 -6.26 3.17
C CYS A 92 -12.20 -7.34 3.18
N GLU A 93 -13.05 -7.31 4.21
CA GLU A 93 -14.15 -8.25 4.38
C GLU A 93 -15.40 -7.46 4.78
N ASN A 94 -16.53 -7.74 4.13
CA ASN A 94 -17.79 -7.01 4.36
C ASN A 94 -17.62 -5.48 4.26
N ASP A 95 -16.85 -5.04 3.26
CA ASP A 95 -16.48 -3.63 3.01
C ASP A 95 -15.73 -2.95 4.17
N GLN A 96 -15.17 -3.72 5.10
CA GLN A 96 -14.38 -3.21 6.21
C GLN A 96 -12.91 -3.59 6.04
N LEU A 97 -12.03 -2.58 6.11
CA LEU A 97 -10.59 -2.78 6.09
C LEU A 97 -10.08 -3.24 7.46
N SER A 98 -9.17 -4.21 7.43
CA SER A 98 -8.41 -4.64 8.61
C SER A 98 -6.94 -4.84 8.25
N ILE A 99 -6.07 -4.63 9.23
CA ILE A 99 -4.62 -4.75 9.07
C ILE A 99 -4.12 -5.78 10.08
N SER A 100 -3.43 -6.79 9.58
CA SER A 100 -2.78 -7.82 10.41
C SER A 100 -1.57 -7.25 11.16
N LYS A 101 -0.89 -8.11 11.93
CA LYS A 101 0.35 -7.69 12.60
C LYS A 101 1.50 -7.56 11.60
N PRO A 102 2.45 -6.63 11.82
CA PRO A 102 3.64 -6.50 10.99
C PRO A 102 4.43 -7.80 10.89
N ILE A 103 5.04 -8.05 9.73
CA ILE A 103 5.85 -9.25 9.47
C ILE A 103 7.26 -9.18 10.08
N ALA A 104 7.77 -7.96 10.31
CA ALA A 104 9.06 -7.72 10.94
C ALA A 104 8.96 -6.57 11.95
N PRO A 105 9.78 -6.58 13.03
CA PRO A 105 9.96 -5.40 13.87
C PRO A 105 10.51 -4.24 13.03
N PHE A 106 10.10 -3.02 13.35
CA PHE A 106 10.58 -1.82 12.68
C PHE A 106 10.75 -0.68 13.68
N LEU A 107 11.49 0.36 13.29
CA LEU A 107 11.70 1.53 14.15
C LEU A 107 10.38 2.31 14.25
N SER A 108 9.86 2.43 15.46
CA SER A 108 8.57 3.06 15.74
C SER A 108 8.68 4.07 16.87
N TRP A 109 7.89 5.13 16.80
CA TRP A 109 7.74 6.08 17.89
C TRP A 109 6.83 5.50 18.98
N ASN A 110 7.38 5.32 20.18
CA ASN A 110 6.58 4.97 21.34
C ASN A 110 6.08 6.26 22.01
N LYS A 111 4.77 6.49 21.96
CA LYS A 111 4.11 7.67 22.53
C LYS A 111 4.15 7.71 24.06
N GLN A 112 4.24 6.56 24.73
CA GLN A 112 4.27 6.47 26.20
C GLN A 112 5.65 6.87 26.75
N THR A 113 6.71 6.42 26.09
CA THR A 113 8.10 6.68 26.50
C THR A 113 8.75 7.85 25.78
N ALA A 114 8.04 8.46 24.81
CA ALA A 114 8.51 9.56 23.98
C ALA A 114 9.89 9.30 23.36
N ASN A 115 10.12 8.08 22.87
CA ASN A 115 11.36 7.69 22.22
C ASN A 115 11.10 6.75 21.03
N CYS A 116 12.11 6.64 20.15
CA CYS A 116 12.10 5.65 19.09
C CYS A 116 12.73 4.36 19.58
N ALA A 117 12.07 3.24 19.31
CA ALA A 117 12.60 1.91 19.57
C ALA A 117 12.16 0.95 18.46
N LEU A 118 12.88 -0.16 18.30
CA LEU A 118 12.36 -1.28 17.52
C LEU A 118 11.10 -1.79 18.21
N GLY A 119 9.95 -1.61 17.56
CA GLY A 119 8.66 -2.00 18.11
C GLY A 119 8.50 -3.51 18.15
N ASP A 120 7.93 -4.05 19.23
CA ASP A 120 7.48 -5.45 19.24
C ASP A 120 6.31 -5.60 18.26
N ARG A 121 6.39 -6.62 17.39
CA ARG A 121 5.35 -6.99 16.43
C ARG A 121 4.00 -7.28 17.09
N LYS A 122 4.00 -7.65 18.38
CA LYS A 122 2.77 -7.94 19.14
C LYS A 122 2.00 -6.68 19.50
N ASP A 123 2.71 -5.60 19.79
CA ASP A 123 2.10 -4.43 20.43
C ASP A 123 1.98 -3.23 19.48
N THR A 124 2.79 -3.17 18.43
CA THR A 124 2.80 -2.06 17.48
C THR A 124 2.18 -2.46 16.14
N GLY A 125 1.09 -1.78 15.74
CA GLY A 125 0.55 -1.88 14.37
C GLY A 125 1.45 -1.18 13.35
N ILE A 126 1.35 -1.55 12.07
CA ILE A 126 2.22 -1.01 11.01
C ILE A 126 2.05 0.50 10.82
N LEU A 127 0.91 1.06 11.23
CA LEU A 127 0.60 2.50 11.17
C LEU A 127 0.57 3.18 12.55
N ASP A 128 1.00 2.50 13.61
CA ASP A 128 1.03 3.05 14.98
C ASP A 128 2.34 3.76 15.32
N GLY A 129 3.41 3.50 14.55
CA GLY A 129 4.76 3.96 14.86
C GLY A 129 5.08 5.41 14.50
N PHE A 130 4.08 6.23 14.14
CA PHE A 130 4.30 7.60 13.70
C PHE A 130 4.15 8.61 14.85
N LEU A 131 4.77 9.78 14.68
CA LEU A 131 4.72 10.87 15.66
C LEU A 131 3.31 11.42 15.83
N GLU A 132 2.60 11.65 14.73
CA GLU A 132 1.35 12.42 14.70
C GLU A 132 0.15 11.59 15.16
N HIS A 133 -0.25 10.61 14.34
CA HIS A 133 -1.47 9.84 14.55
C HIS A 133 -1.18 8.35 14.76
N ASN A 134 -2.21 7.55 15.04
CA ASN A 134 -2.11 6.11 15.26
C ASN A 134 -2.80 5.33 14.14
N GLN A 135 -2.74 4.00 14.18
CA GLN A 135 -3.31 3.13 13.17
C GLN A 135 -4.81 3.33 12.99
N ALA A 136 -5.56 3.56 14.07
CA ALA A 136 -7.00 3.81 13.97
C ALA A 136 -7.32 5.01 13.08
N TYR A 137 -6.54 6.10 13.23
CA TYR A 137 -6.69 7.30 12.39
C TYR A 137 -6.38 7.01 10.92
N TYR A 138 -5.25 6.37 10.61
CA TYR A 138 -4.87 6.09 9.22
C TYR A 138 -5.74 5.02 8.58
N LEU A 139 -6.21 4.03 9.33
CA LEU A 139 -7.17 3.04 8.85
C LEU A 139 -8.51 3.69 8.49
N ALA A 140 -8.98 4.66 9.30
CA ALA A 140 -10.16 5.44 8.96
C ALA A 140 -9.97 6.25 7.66
N LYS A 141 -8.79 6.86 7.46
CA LYS A 141 -8.46 7.53 6.18
C LYS A 141 -8.45 6.57 4.99
N LEU A 142 -7.90 5.37 5.17
CA LEU A 142 -7.91 4.34 4.13
C LEU A 142 -9.33 3.90 3.80
N GLN A 143 -10.17 3.68 4.81
CA GLN A 143 -11.58 3.31 4.65
C GLN A 143 -12.36 4.42 3.93
N GLN A 144 -12.07 5.70 4.21
CA GLN A 144 -12.69 6.80 3.47
C GLN A 144 -12.23 6.86 2.00
N LYS A 145 -10.96 6.56 1.73
CA LYS A 145 -10.40 6.54 0.36
C LYS A 145 -10.90 5.34 -0.45
N TYR A 146 -11.08 4.19 0.20
CA TYR A 146 -11.58 2.95 -0.39
C TYR A 146 -12.78 2.43 0.45
N PRO A 147 -13.98 3.02 0.27
CA PRO A 147 -15.16 2.67 1.07
C PRO A 147 -15.59 1.20 1.06
N GLY A 148 -15.21 0.42 0.05
CA GLY A 148 -15.52 -1.00 -0.03
C GLY A 148 -14.48 -1.82 -0.78
N CYS A 149 -14.60 -3.14 -0.67
CA CYS A 149 -13.60 -4.09 -1.16
C CYS A 149 -13.46 -4.05 -2.66
N GLN A 150 -14.56 -3.79 -3.39
CA GLN A 150 -14.52 -3.62 -4.84
C GLN A 150 -13.64 -2.43 -5.26
N GLN A 151 -13.73 -1.30 -4.55
CA GLN A 151 -12.96 -0.10 -4.87
C GLN A 151 -11.48 -0.28 -4.52
N LEU A 152 -11.20 -0.94 -3.39
CA LEU A 152 -9.84 -1.33 -3.03
C LEU A 152 -9.22 -2.25 -4.09
N ASN A 153 -9.91 -3.34 -4.45
CA ASN A 153 -9.41 -4.30 -5.44
C ASN A 153 -9.28 -3.68 -6.84
N LYS A 154 -10.12 -2.71 -7.19
CA LYS A 154 -9.97 -1.96 -8.44
C LYS A 154 -8.75 -1.04 -8.43
N ALA A 155 -8.45 -0.41 -7.29
CA ALA A 155 -7.24 0.41 -7.14
C ALA A 155 -5.96 -0.44 -7.12
N PHE A 156 -6.06 -1.69 -6.65
CA PHE A 156 -4.95 -2.63 -6.52
C PHE A 156 -5.32 -3.98 -7.16
N PRO A 157 -5.41 -4.06 -8.50
CA PRO A 157 -5.79 -5.30 -9.18
C PRO A 157 -4.73 -6.39 -8.96
N SER A 158 -5.19 -7.63 -8.78
CA SER A 158 -4.31 -8.81 -8.85
C SER A 158 -3.86 -9.03 -10.30
N LEU A 159 -2.72 -9.71 -10.49
CA LEU A 159 -2.23 -9.98 -11.84
C LEU A 159 -3.15 -10.95 -12.61
N GLU A 160 -3.77 -11.91 -11.91
CA GLU A 160 -4.67 -12.90 -12.51
C GLU A 160 -6.01 -12.32 -12.98
N MET A 161 -6.44 -11.18 -12.43
CA MET A 161 -7.66 -10.49 -12.89
C MET A 161 -7.55 -9.89 -14.31
N ASN A 162 -6.34 -9.76 -14.86
CA ASN A 162 -6.15 -9.23 -16.22
C ASN A 162 -6.24 -10.30 -17.33
N ASP A 163 -6.23 -11.59 -16.99
CA ASP A 163 -6.25 -12.69 -17.98
C ASP A 163 -7.65 -13.26 -18.25
N HIS A 164 -8.66 -12.84 -17.47
CA HIS A 164 -10.06 -13.18 -17.73
C HIS A 164 -10.87 -11.93 -18.09
N PRO A 165 -11.21 -11.72 -19.38
CA PRO A 165 -12.34 -10.85 -19.72
C PRO A 165 -13.62 -11.60 -19.33
N GLN A 166 -13.93 -11.62 -18.03
CA GLN A 166 -15.27 -11.99 -17.60
C GLN A 166 -16.21 -10.88 -18.05
N HIS A 167 -17.01 -11.25 -19.05
CA HIS A 167 -18.24 -10.61 -19.49
C HIS A 167 -19.10 -10.20 -18.28
N SER A 168 -18.85 -9.01 -17.73
CA SER A 168 -19.78 -8.37 -16.80
C SER A 168 -20.69 -7.48 -17.63
N GLN A 169 -21.89 -8.00 -17.89
CA GLN A 169 -23.03 -7.20 -18.32
C GLN A 169 -23.38 -6.22 -17.19
N ALA A 170 -22.68 -5.10 -17.14
CA ALA A 170 -23.01 -3.94 -16.31
C ALA A 170 -22.69 -2.65 -17.07
N ILE A 171 -23.06 -2.60 -18.36
CA ILE A 171 -23.08 -1.38 -19.16
C ILE A 171 -24.52 -1.19 -19.66
N SER A 172 -25.40 -0.74 -18.77
CA SER A 172 -26.69 -0.19 -19.18
C SER A 172 -26.98 1.13 -18.47
N GLY A 173 -26.67 1.25 -17.17
CA GLY A 173 -26.91 2.49 -16.41
C GLY A 173 -26.00 3.67 -16.78
N TRP A 174 -24.70 3.44 -16.96
CA TRP A 174 -23.74 4.54 -17.15
C TRP A 174 -23.81 5.15 -18.56
N LYS A 175 -24.13 4.33 -19.58
CA LYS A 175 -24.30 4.78 -20.96
C LYS A 175 -25.55 5.66 -21.12
N LEU A 176 -26.66 5.30 -20.45
CA LEU A 176 -27.89 6.10 -20.40
C LEU A 176 -27.70 7.43 -19.64
N TRP A 177 -26.88 7.44 -18.58
CA TRP A 177 -26.55 8.65 -17.84
C TRP A 177 -25.63 9.59 -18.65
N TRP A 178 -24.62 9.05 -19.34
CA TRP A 178 -23.74 9.82 -20.22
C TRP A 178 -24.45 10.41 -21.45
N GLU A 179 -25.38 9.67 -22.08
CA GLU A 179 -26.13 10.21 -23.22
C GLU A 179 -27.09 11.34 -22.82
N ARG A 180 -27.68 11.29 -21.62
CA ARG A 180 -28.49 12.42 -21.10
C ARG A 180 -27.64 13.66 -20.81
N LEU A 181 -26.42 13.50 -20.30
CA LEU A 181 -25.50 14.61 -20.04
C LEU A 181 -25.04 15.29 -21.33
N ILE A 182 -24.68 14.51 -22.36
CA ILE A 182 -24.23 15.06 -23.65
C ILE A 182 -25.35 15.84 -24.35
N ASN A 183 -26.59 15.36 -24.28
CA ASN A 183 -27.73 16.07 -24.88
C ASN A 183 -28.11 17.36 -24.14
N PHE A 184 -27.84 17.45 -22.83
CA PHE A 184 -28.04 18.68 -22.06
C PHE A 184 -27.04 19.79 -22.43
N PHE A 185 -25.80 19.44 -22.77
CA PHE A 185 -24.80 20.42 -23.22
C PHE A 185 -25.00 20.89 -24.67
N LYS A 186 -25.63 20.07 -25.52
CA LYS A 186 -25.94 20.44 -26.91
C LYS A 186 -27.15 21.36 -27.07
N SER A 187 -27.96 21.57 -26.03
CA SER A 187 -29.09 22.52 -26.08
C SER A 187 -28.73 23.92 -25.60
N TRP A 188 -27.46 24.20 -25.30
CA TRP A 188 -27.02 25.52 -24.81
C TRP A 188 -25.93 26.19 -25.67
N PHE A 189 -25.68 25.68 -26.87
CA PHE A 189 -24.89 26.32 -27.93
C PHE A 189 -25.57 26.14 -29.29
#